data_AF-A0A3C2AHX8-F1
#
_entry.id   AF-A0A3C2AHX8-F1
#
_cell.length_a   1.000
_cell.length_b   1.000
_cell.length_c   1.000
_cell.angle_alpha   90.00
_cell.angle_beta   90.00
_cell.angle_gamma   90.00
#
_symmetry.space_group_name_H-M   'P 1'
#
loop_
_entity.id
_entity.type
_entity.pdbx_description
1 polymer ?
#
loop_
_entity_poly.entity_id
_entity_poly.type
_entity_poly.pdbx_seq_one_letter_code
_entity_poly.pdbx_strand_id
1 'polypeptide(L)'
;LISPELETVFDNLAKQIDGFHIGRFDLRTDSMEALLNDDFKVIEVNGVNSEPCHIFEPGRSIFLAWRDLFKQWSRIADISIANHKRGVAYASYLEIQKEIRRHNREGAQHD
;
A
#
# COMPACT_ATOMS: atom_id res chain seq x y z
N LEU A 1 -11.10 1.48 -16.10
CA LEU A 1 -11.51 2.29 -14.92
C LEU A 1 -10.48 3.36 -14.55
N ILE A 2 -9.21 3.22 -14.91
CA ILE A 2 -8.20 4.26 -14.64
C ILE A 2 -8.46 5.47 -15.55
N SER A 3 -8.56 6.67 -14.96
CA SER A 3 -8.67 7.96 -15.64
C SER A 3 -7.89 9.04 -14.87
N PRO A 4 -7.50 10.16 -15.51
CA PRO A 4 -6.78 11.25 -14.85
C PRO A 4 -7.54 11.88 -13.66
N GLU A 5 -8.86 11.92 -13.73
CA GLU A 5 -9.71 12.44 -12.66
C GLU A 5 -9.64 11.52 -11.43
N LEU A 6 -9.69 10.21 -11.66
CA LEU A 6 -9.55 9.22 -10.59
C LEU A 6 -8.15 9.26 -9.96
N GLU A 7 -7.11 9.42 -10.79
CA GLU A 7 -5.74 9.60 -10.29
C GLU A 7 -5.65 10.82 -9.38
N THR A 8 -6.28 11.94 -9.74
CA THR A 8 -6.28 13.18 -8.94
C THR A 8 -6.91 12.98 -7.55
N VAL A 9 -8.05 12.27 -7.48
CA VAL A 9 -8.71 11.93 -6.20
C VAL A 9 -7.76 11.17 -5.29
N PHE A 10 -7.12 10.11 -5.79
CA PHE A 10 -6.21 9.30 -4.99
C PHE A 10 -4.88 10.00 -4.69
N ASP A 11 -4.39 10.86 -5.58
CA ASP A 11 -3.20 11.69 -5.34
C ASP A 11 -3.44 12.66 -4.18
N ASN A 12 -4.62 13.29 -4.14
CA ASN A 12 -5.01 14.20 -3.07
C ASN A 12 -5.18 13.46 -1.75
N LEU A 13 -5.73 12.25 -1.77
CA LEU A 13 -5.85 11.41 -0.58
C LEU A 13 -4.47 10.96 -0.08
N ALA A 14 -3.60 10.49 -0.96
CA ALA A 14 -2.25 10.03 -0.63
C ALA A 14 -1.39 11.15 -0.03
N LYS A 15 -1.47 12.37 -0.57
CA LYS A 15 -0.71 13.55 -0.09
C LYS A 15 -1.09 14.00 1.31
N GLN A 16 -2.23 13.57 1.85
CA GLN A 16 -2.62 13.86 3.24
C GLN A 16 -1.86 13.00 4.26
N ILE A 17 -1.22 11.91 3.81
CA ILE A 17 -0.44 11.01 4.67
C ILE A 17 1.04 11.25 4.39
N ASP A 18 1.74 11.87 5.33
CA ASP A 18 3.17 12.14 5.18
C ASP A 18 3.97 10.84 5.00
N GLY A 19 4.90 10.85 4.03
CA GLY A 19 5.69 9.69 3.66
C GLY A 19 4.93 8.55 2.96
N PHE A 20 3.67 8.74 2.54
CA PHE A 20 2.91 7.72 1.83
C PHE A 20 3.22 7.73 0.32
N HIS A 21 4.04 6.76 -0.09
CA HIS A 21 4.48 6.62 -1.49
C HIS A 21 3.90 5.40 -2.21
N ILE A 22 3.44 4.40 -1.45
CA ILE A 22 2.84 3.18 -1.98
C ILE A 22 1.91 2.56 -0.94
N GLY A 23 0.74 2.13 -1.38
CA GLY A 23 -0.25 1.46 -0.57
C GLY A 23 -1.56 1.29 -1.31
N ARG A 24 -2.59 0.87 -0.58
CA ARG A 24 -3.95 0.64 -1.07
C ARG A 24 -4.95 1.31 -0.13
N PHE A 25 -5.96 1.94 -0.72
CA PHE A 25 -7.12 2.44 0.00
C PHE A 25 -8.28 1.50 -0.24
N ASP A 26 -8.83 0.95 0.84
CA ASP A 26 -10.10 0.23 0.77
C ASP A 26 -11.18 1.24 1.18
N LEU A 27 -12.09 1.52 0.25
CA LEU A 27 -13.10 2.58 0.39
C LEU A 27 -14.51 2.09 0.07
N ARG A 28 -15.48 2.87 0.50
CA ARG A 28 -16.90 2.69 0.19
C ARG A 28 -17.46 3.98 -0.41
N THR A 29 -18.17 3.84 -1.53
CA THR A 29 -18.83 4.93 -2.25
C THR A 29 -20.10 4.37 -2.92
N ASP A 30 -21.06 5.24 -3.22
CA ASP A 30 -22.34 4.84 -3.82
C ASP A 30 -22.25 4.68 -5.35
N SER A 31 -21.31 5.38 -6.00
CA SER A 31 -21.08 5.28 -7.44
C SER A 31 -19.69 5.79 -7.83
N MET A 32 -19.27 5.52 -9.08
CA MET A 32 -18.03 6.12 -9.62
C MET A 32 -18.13 7.64 -9.73
N GLU A 33 -19.32 8.18 -9.98
CA GLU A 33 -19.54 9.63 -10.02
C GLU A 33 -19.38 10.24 -8.62
N ALA A 34 -19.90 9.58 -7.59
CA ALA A 34 -19.71 10.00 -6.20
C ALA A 34 -18.21 9.98 -5.82
N LEU A 35 -17.49 8.91 -6.17
CA LEU A 35 -16.04 8.81 -5.96
C LEU A 35 -15.25 9.96 -6.59
N LEU A 36 -15.58 10.33 -7.84
CA LEU A 36 -14.92 11.43 -8.54
C LEU A 36 -15.25 12.81 -7.98
N ASN A 37 -16.33 12.93 -7.19
CA ASN A 37 -16.71 14.14 -6.48
C ASN A 37 -16.30 14.12 -5.00
N ASP A 38 -15.33 13.28 -4.64
CA ASP A 38 -14.85 13.08 -3.27
C ASP A 38 -15.91 12.61 -2.25
N ASP A 39 -17.02 12.01 -2.72
CA ASP A 39 -18.07 11.44 -1.87
C ASP A 39 -17.84 9.93 -1.66
N PHE A 40 -16.94 9.65 -0.72
CA PHE A 40 -16.59 8.30 -0.29
C PHE A 40 -16.08 8.28 1.15
N LYS A 41 -16.02 7.08 1.73
CA LYS A 41 -15.39 6.84 3.03
C LYS A 41 -14.24 5.85 2.88
N VAL A 42 -13.07 6.23 3.35
CA VAL A 42 -11.94 5.31 3.51
C VAL A 42 -12.21 4.42 4.72
N ILE A 43 -12.23 3.11 4.49
CA ILE A 43 -12.44 2.08 5.51
C ILE A 43 -11.10 1.64 6.09
N GLU A 44 -10.10 1.44 5.23
CA GLU A 44 -8.76 0.99 5.60
C GLU A 44 -7.70 1.63 4.69
N VAL A 45 -6.54 1.92 5.28
CA VAL A 45 -5.33 2.31 4.53
C VAL A 45 -4.28 1.22 4.76
N ASN A 46 -3.95 0.51 3.70
CA ASN A 46 -2.92 -0.51 3.72
C ASN A 46 -1.63 0.07 3.14
N GLY A 47 -0.54 0.08 3.92
CA GLY A 47 0.74 0.67 3.54
C GLY A 47 1.60 -0.23 2.63
N VAL A 48 2.92 -0.11 2.78
CA VAL A 48 3.93 -0.85 1.97
C VAL A 48 3.82 -2.38 2.07
N ASN A 49 3.22 -2.90 3.13
CA ASN A 49 3.02 -4.34 3.35
C ASN A 49 1.81 -4.92 2.59
N SER A 50 1.06 -4.10 1.85
CA SER A 50 -0.10 -4.56 1.08
C SER A 50 0.33 -5.47 -0.06
N GLU A 51 -0.25 -6.65 -0.19
CA GLU A 51 -0.06 -7.47 -1.40
C GLU A 51 -1.02 -7.03 -2.52
N PRO A 52 -0.62 -7.18 -3.80
CA PRO A 52 -1.51 -6.87 -4.91
C PRO A 52 -2.67 -7.88 -4.96
N CYS A 53 -3.91 -7.47 -4.69
CA CYS A 53 -5.06 -8.39 -4.61
C CYS A 53 -5.24 -9.29 -5.84
N HIS A 54 -4.91 -8.78 -7.03
CA HIS A 54 -5.07 -9.50 -8.29
C HIS A 54 -4.17 -10.76 -8.42
N ILE A 55 -3.21 -10.97 -7.51
CA ILE A 55 -2.43 -12.23 -7.48
C ILE A 55 -3.25 -13.43 -7.02
N PHE A 56 -4.37 -13.20 -6.34
CA PHE A 56 -5.26 -14.24 -5.79
C PHE A 56 -6.46 -14.56 -6.68
N GLU A 57 -6.55 -13.99 -7.88
CA GLU A 57 -7.66 -14.25 -8.80
C GLU A 57 -7.76 -15.75 -9.16
N PRO A 58 -8.96 -16.35 -9.14
CA PRO A 58 -9.15 -17.74 -9.55
C PRO A 58 -8.60 -17.99 -10.97
N GLY A 59 -7.79 -19.04 -11.12
CA GLY A 59 -7.19 -19.39 -12.41
C GLY A 59 -5.94 -18.57 -12.79
N ARG A 60 -5.48 -17.65 -11.94
CA ARG A 60 -4.21 -16.94 -12.13
C ARG A 60 -3.03 -17.93 -12.06
N SER A 61 -2.09 -17.81 -12.99
CA SER A 61 -0.84 -18.58 -12.95
C SER A 61 0.06 -18.13 -11.79
N ILE A 62 0.63 -19.08 -11.05
CA ILE A 62 1.62 -18.83 -9.98
C ILE A 62 2.81 -18.00 -10.49
N PHE A 63 3.26 -18.23 -11.72
CA PHE A 63 4.37 -17.47 -12.32
C PHE A 63 4.00 -16.01 -12.58
N LEU A 64 2.75 -15.75 -12.96
CA LEU A 64 2.24 -14.39 -13.14
C LEU A 64 2.03 -13.68 -11.80
N ALA A 65 1.65 -14.41 -10.75
CA ALA A 65 1.58 -13.88 -9.38
C ALA A 65 2.97 -13.45 -8.89
N TRP A 66 3.98 -14.34 -9.00
CA TRP A 66 5.35 -14.02 -8.62
C TRP A 66 5.94 -12.86 -9.42
N ARG A 67 5.70 -12.81 -10.73
CA ARG A 67 6.13 -11.69 -11.57
C ARG A 67 5.63 -10.36 -11.01
N ASP A 68 4.38 -10.29 -10.59
CA ASP A 68 3.79 -9.05 -10.10
C ASP A 68 4.26 -8.71 -8.68
N LEU A 69 4.50 -9.71 -7.83
CA LEU A 69 5.20 -9.53 -6.55
C LEU A 69 6.60 -8.94 -6.72
N PHE A 70 7.42 -9.51 -7.61
CA PHE A 70 8.77 -8.98 -7.87
C PHE A 70 8.74 -7.54 -8.39
N LYS A 71 7.77 -7.20 -9.26
CA LYS A 71 7.57 -5.80 -9.71
C LYS A 71 7.23 -4.87 -8.56
N GLN A 72 6.36 -5.30 -7.65
CA GLN A 72 6.01 -4.51 -6.48
C GLN A 72 7.22 -4.32 -5.55
N TRP A 73 7.95 -5.38 -5.22
CA TRP A 73 9.14 -5.29 -4.39
C TRP A 73 10.24 -4.41 -5.01
N SER A 74 10.40 -4.44 -6.33
CA SER A 74 11.29 -3.52 -7.04
C SER A 74 10.89 -2.06 -6.80
N ARG A 75 9.60 -1.72 -6.93
CA ARG A 75 9.10 -0.35 -6.68
C ARG A 75 9.33 0.07 -5.23
N ILE A 76 9.10 -0.84 -4.28
CA ILE A 76 9.35 -0.59 -2.86
C ILE A 76 10.84 -0.31 -2.61
N ALA A 77 11.74 -1.08 -3.23
CA ALA A 77 13.18 -0.85 -3.15
C ALA A 77 13.57 0.52 -3.74
N ASP A 78 13.03 0.88 -4.91
CA ASP A 78 13.29 2.17 -5.56
C ASP A 78 12.86 3.36 -4.68
N ILE A 79 11.66 3.27 -4.08
CA ILE A 79 11.16 4.27 -3.13
C ILE A 79 12.06 4.35 -1.89
N SER A 80 12.45 3.21 -1.33
CA SER A 80 13.34 3.15 -0.16
C SER A 80 14.69 3.82 -0.44
N ILE A 81 15.30 3.52 -1.59
CA ILE A 81 16.55 4.15 -2.03
C ILE A 81 16.37 5.65 -2.25
N ALA A 82 15.26 6.08 -2.86
CA ALA A 82 14.97 7.50 -3.07
C ALA A 82 14.81 8.25 -1.74
N ASN A 83 14.11 7.66 -0.77
CA ASN A 83 13.96 8.22 0.57
C ASN A 83 15.28 8.25 1.32
N HIS A 84 16.13 7.25 1.14
CA HIS A 84 17.46 7.24 1.72
C HIS A 84 18.34 8.37 1.20
N LYS A 85 18.31 8.63 -0.10
CA LYS A 85 18.99 9.79 -0.72
C LYS A 85 18.47 11.13 -0.19
N ARG A 86 17.23 11.19 0.31
CA ARG A 86 16.63 12.37 0.94
C ARG A 86 16.93 12.49 2.45
N GLY A 87 17.72 11.56 3.00
CA GLY A 87 18.17 11.60 4.40
C GLY A 87 17.44 10.64 5.35
N VAL A 88 16.51 9.81 4.85
CA VAL A 88 15.84 8.79 5.69
C VAL A 88 16.76 7.59 5.87
N ALA A 89 17.15 7.24 7.10
CA ALA A 89 17.97 6.05 7.32
C ALA A 89 17.20 4.77 6.96
N TYR A 90 17.91 3.75 6.45
CA TYR A 90 17.33 2.41 6.36
C TYR A 90 17.05 1.87 7.76
N ALA A 91 15.98 1.07 7.88
CA ALA A 91 15.69 0.37 9.12
C ALA A 91 16.86 -0.57 9.47
N SER A 92 17.37 -0.43 10.68
CA SER A 92 18.36 -1.35 11.22
C SER A 92 17.71 -2.71 11.53
N TYR A 93 18.53 -3.75 11.57
CA TYR A 93 18.07 -5.09 11.96
C TYR A 93 17.37 -5.09 13.34
N LEU A 94 17.87 -4.31 14.29
CA LEU A 94 17.29 -4.22 15.64
C LEU A 94 15.90 -3.59 15.64
N GLU A 95 15.69 -2.54 14.84
CA GLU A 95 14.38 -1.91 14.67
C GLU A 95 13.40 -2.90 14.05
N ILE A 96 13.80 -3.61 13.00
CA ILE A 96 12.97 -4.64 12.36
C ILE A 96 12.59 -5.72 13.38
N GLN A 97 13.54 -6.23 14.16
CA GLN A 97 13.26 -7.25 15.19
C GLN A 97 12.36 -6.73 16.32
N LYS A 98 12.47 -5.44 16.67
CA LYS A 98 11.57 -4.81 17.65
C LYS A 98 10.14 -4.74 17.11
N GLU A 99 9.97 -4.30 15.86
CA GLU A 99 8.65 -4.18 15.23
C GLU A 99 7.98 -5.54 14.99
N ILE A 100 8.73 -6.57 14.56
CA ILE A 100 8.21 -7.94 14.45
C ILE A 100 7.68 -8.43 15.79
N ARG A 101 8.45 -8.23 16.87
CA ARG A 101 8.02 -8.65 18.22
C ARG A 101 6.81 -7.87 18.71
N ARG A 102 6.68 -6.59 18.36
CA ARG A 102 5.52 -5.77 18.68
C ARG A 102 4.28 -6.28 17.96
N HIS A 103 4.36 -6.47 16.65
CA HIS A 103 3.27 -6.99 15.83
C HIS A 103 2.76 -8.35 16.32
N ASN A 104 3.66 -9.28 16.64
CA ASN A 104 3.28 -10.60 17.15
C ASN A 104 2.55 -10.54 18.51
N ARG A 105 2.85 -9.53 19.34
CA ARG A 105 2.16 -9.34 20.63
C ARG A 105 0.77 -8.74 20.45
N GLU A 106 0.64 -7.77 19.54
CA GLU A 106 -0.64 -7.12 19.21
C GLU A 106 -1.59 -8.14 18.54
N GLY A 107 -1.09 -8.98 17.63
CA GLY A 107 -1.87 -10.07 17.03
C GLY A 107 -2.38 -11.08 18.05
N ALA A 108 -1.54 -11.48 19.01
CA ALA A 108 -1.94 -12.41 20.07
C ALA A 108 -2.94 -11.84 21.09
N GLN A 109 -3.28 -10.54 21.04
CA GLN A 109 -4.31 -9.92 21.88
C GLN A 109 -5.67 -9.83 21.18
N HIS A 110 -5.72 -10.11 19.89
CA HIS A 110 -6.93 -10.06 19.06
C HIS A 110 -7.46 -11.46 18.68
N ASP A 111 -6.80 -12.51 19.14
CA ASP A 111 -7.24 -13.92 19.11
C ASP A 111 -7.84 -14.35 20.46
#